data_AF-A0A6H1KB07-F1
#
_entry.id   AF-A0A6H1KB07-F1
#
_cell.length_a   1.000
_cell.length_b   1.000
_cell.length_c   1.000
_cell.angle_alpha   90.00
_cell.angle_beta   90.00
_cell.angle_gamma   90.00
#
_symmetry.space_group_name_H-M   'P 1'
#
loop_
_entity.id
_entity.type
_entity.pdbx_description
1 polymer ?
#
loop_
_entity_poly.entity_id
_entity_poly.type
_entity_poly.pdbx_seq_one_letter_code
_entity_poly.pdbx_strand_id
1 'polypeptide(L)'
;MAVVERDGNTVVTLRGDGAGPQSYESAQRKAYTAVSWNAPTSELAGRPARTPNPKDIPGTLFLAGDAPVAVKGAPVAGIGLAGAPTGDLDERFAAAGVAALSR
;
A
#
# COMPACT_ATOMS: atom_id res chain seq x y z
N MET A 1 2.95 -9.03 -2.05
CA MET A 1 1.70 -8.53 -1.46
C MET A 1 1.86 -8.49 0.06
N ALA A 2 1.34 -7.45 0.69
CA ALA A 2 1.24 -7.34 2.15
C ALA A 2 -0.12 -6.74 2.54
N VAL A 3 -0.61 -7.12 3.72
CA VAL A 3 -1.75 -6.48 4.39
C VAL A 3 -1.26 -5.95 5.72
N VAL A 4 -1.48 -4.66 5.96
CA VAL A 4 -1.06 -3.95 7.17
C VAL A 4 -2.31 -3.37 7.84
N GLU A 5 -2.49 -3.64 9.13
CA GLU A 5 -3.60 -3.10 9.92
C GLU A 5 -3.41 -1.61 10.23
N ARG A 6 -4.49 -0.95 10.65
CA ARG A 6 -4.46 0.47 11.01
C ARG A 6 -3.51 0.80 12.16
N ASP A 7 -3.20 -0.16 13.03
CA ASP A 7 -2.21 -0.01 14.09
C ASP A 7 -0.75 -0.12 13.61
N GLY A 8 -0.54 -0.43 12.33
CA GLY A 8 0.76 -0.57 11.69
C GLY A 8 1.31 -2.00 11.67
N ASN A 9 0.61 -2.97 12.26
CA ASN A 9 1.06 -4.36 12.27
C ASN A 9 0.83 -5.03 10.92
N THR A 10 1.85 -5.75 10.42
CA THR A 10 1.68 -6.57 9.22
C THR A 10 0.98 -7.87 9.59
N VAL A 11 -0.19 -8.13 9.01
CA VAL A 11 -0.99 -9.34 9.31
C VAL A 11 -0.85 -10.43 8.25
N VAL A 12 -0.57 -10.06 7.01
CA VAL A 12 -0.36 -11.02 5.92
C VAL A 12 0.76 -10.54 5.03
N THR A 13 1.63 -11.46 4.62
CA THR A 13 2.61 -11.24 3.54
C THR A 13 2.63 -12.45 2.63
N LEU A 14 2.58 -12.20 1.32
CA LEU A 14 2.73 -13.21 0.29
C LEU A 14 3.81 -12.76 -0.70
N ARG A 15 4.82 -13.60 -0.92
CA ARG A 15 5.83 -13.42 -1.95
C ARG A 15 5.49 -14.35 -3.12
N GLY A 16 5.21 -13.76 -4.28
CA GLY A 16 4.97 -14.54 -5.50
C GLY A 16 6.25 -15.19 -6.00
N ASP A 17 6.13 -16.33 -6.66
CA ASP A 17 7.26 -17.00 -7.29
C ASP A 17 7.92 -16.09 -8.34
N GLY A 18 9.25 -15.99 -8.29
CA GLY A 18 10.01 -15.11 -9.18
C GLY A 18 9.89 -13.61 -8.87
N ALA A 19 9.18 -13.20 -7.81
CA ALA A 19 9.10 -11.80 -7.43
C ALA A 19 10.48 -11.24 -7.05
N GLY A 20 10.80 -10.04 -7.57
CA GLY A 20 12.07 -9.37 -7.28
C GLY A 20 12.29 -9.18 -5.77
N PRO A 21 13.53 -9.24 -5.27
CA PRO A 21 13.83 -9.24 -3.83
C PRO A 21 13.35 -7.97 -3.11
N GLN A 22 13.30 -6.83 -3.82
CA GLN A 22 12.82 -5.54 -3.32
C GLN A 22 11.30 -5.50 -3.08
N SER A 23 10.54 -6.39 -3.71
CA SER A 23 9.07 -6.32 -3.73
C SER A 23 8.44 -6.55 -2.36
N TYR A 24 9.06 -7.38 -1.52
CA TYR A 24 8.47 -7.78 -0.25
C TYR A 24 8.34 -6.60 0.72
N GLU A 25 9.45 -5.92 1.00
CA GLU A 25 9.44 -4.76 1.90
C GLU A 25 8.71 -3.57 1.27
N SER A 26 8.85 -3.39 -0.05
CA SER A 26 8.12 -2.35 -0.78
C SER A 26 6.61 -2.49 -0.60
N ALA A 27 6.06 -3.70 -0.78
CA ALA A 27 4.65 -3.98 -0.57
C ALA A 27 4.18 -3.66 0.86
N GLN A 28 4.98 -4.01 1.88
CA GLN A 28 4.66 -3.68 3.28
C GLN A 28 4.63 -2.17 3.53
N ARG A 29 5.63 -1.43 3.04
CA ARG A 29 5.71 0.03 3.24
C ARG A 29 4.60 0.78 2.49
N LYS A 30 4.22 0.32 1.29
CA LYS A 30 3.07 0.88 0.56
C LYS A 30 1.77 0.66 1.34
N ALA A 31 1.51 -0.56 1.80
CA ALA A 31 0.35 -0.89 2.63
C ALA A 31 0.28 -0.03 3.91
N TYR A 32 1.40 0.08 4.62
CA TYR A 32 1.55 0.93 5.80
C TYR A 32 1.25 2.41 5.50
N THR A 33 1.74 2.91 4.37
CA THR A 33 1.49 4.30 3.95
C THR A 33 0.01 4.50 3.59
N ALA A 34 -0.58 3.59 2.83
CA ALA A 34 -1.98 3.65 2.43
C ALA A 34 -2.92 3.75 3.64
N VAL A 35 -2.75 2.84 4.60
CA VAL A 35 -3.59 2.79 5.80
C VAL A 35 -3.33 3.98 6.71
N SER A 36 -2.11 4.52 6.76
CA SER A 36 -1.75 5.68 7.60
C SER A 36 -2.47 6.96 7.18
N TRP A 37 -2.64 7.20 5.87
CA TRP A 37 -3.32 8.39 5.33
C TRP A 37 -4.74 8.14 4.84
N ASN A 38 -5.23 6.88 4.85
CA ASN A 38 -6.52 6.48 4.27
C ASN A 38 -6.66 6.92 2.81
N ALA A 39 -5.60 6.76 2.02
CA ALA A 39 -5.55 7.17 0.62
C ALA A 39 -4.60 6.27 -0.16
N PRO A 40 -4.86 5.98 -1.45
CA PRO A 40 -3.92 5.29 -2.33
C PRO A 40 -2.59 6.04 -2.41
N THR A 41 -1.45 5.34 -2.39
CA THR A 41 -0.16 6.04 -2.49
C THR A 41 0.09 6.71 -3.83
N SER A 42 -0.62 6.32 -4.90
CA SER A 42 -0.63 7.07 -6.17
C SER A 42 -1.09 8.52 -5.98
N GLU A 43 -2.13 8.74 -5.18
CA GLU A 43 -2.60 10.08 -4.78
C GLU A 43 -1.58 10.78 -3.86
N LEU A 44 -0.99 10.02 -2.93
CA LEU A 44 -0.04 10.56 -1.96
C LEU A 44 1.30 10.95 -2.60
N ALA A 45 1.73 10.30 -3.67
CA ALA A 45 3.01 10.52 -4.35
C ALA A 45 3.15 11.95 -4.92
N GLY A 46 2.04 12.64 -5.17
CA GLY A 46 2.03 14.06 -5.57
C GLY A 46 2.19 15.06 -4.41
N ARG A 47 1.95 14.63 -3.15
CA ARG A 47 1.99 15.51 -1.96
C ARG A 47 3.41 15.99 -1.58
N PRO A 48 4.48 15.20 -1.74
CA PRO A 48 5.86 15.65 -1.53
C PRO A 48 6.24 16.94 -2.28
N ALA A 49 5.63 17.23 -3.43
CA ALA A 49 5.88 18.48 -4.15
C ALA A 49 5.40 19.74 -3.40
N ARG A 50 4.44 19.59 -2.47
CA ARG A 50 3.85 20.68 -1.67
C ARG A 50 4.28 20.65 -0.21
N THR A 51 4.54 19.45 0.31
CA THR A 51 5.00 19.20 1.68
C THR A 51 6.14 18.20 1.57
N PRO A 52 7.43 18.59 1.62
CA PRO A 52 8.54 17.71 1.20
C PRO A 52 8.84 16.54 2.15
N ASN A 53 8.45 16.65 3.43
CA ASN A 53 8.91 15.76 4.50
C ASN A 53 8.06 14.49 4.79
N PRO A 54 6.83 14.26 4.27
CA PRO A 54 6.06 13.05 4.58
C PRO A 54 6.79 11.75 4.21
N LYS A 55 7.62 11.76 3.15
CA LYS A 55 8.44 10.62 2.74
C LYS A 55 9.57 10.28 3.72
N ASP A 56 9.93 11.22 4.60
CA ASP A 56 10.97 11.03 5.61
C ASP A 56 10.41 10.37 6.88
N ILE A 57 9.07 10.18 6.96
CA ILE A 57 8.43 9.46 8.05
C ILE A 57 8.84 7.98 7.98
N PRO A 58 9.39 7.40 9.07
CA PRO A 58 9.83 6.02 9.09
C PRO A 58 8.73 5.03 8.66
N GLY A 59 9.13 4.01 7.90
CA GLY A 59 8.23 2.95 7.43
C GLY A 59 7.38 3.32 6.21
N THR A 60 7.39 4.57 5.76
CA THR A 60 6.59 5.00 4.61
C THR A 60 7.25 4.73 3.26
N LEU A 61 6.42 4.64 2.23
CA LEU A 61 6.81 4.58 0.83
C LEU A 61 5.70 5.20 -0.05
N PHE A 62 5.96 6.41 -0.55
CA PHE A 62 5.05 7.18 -1.38
C PHE A 62 5.21 6.80 -2.86
N LEU A 63 4.79 5.58 -3.21
CA LEU A 63 4.90 5.01 -4.54
C LEU A 63 3.71 4.10 -4.83
N ALA A 64 2.96 4.41 -5.90
CA ALA A 64 1.76 3.67 -6.33
C ALA A 64 1.91 2.14 -6.20
N GLY A 65 0.84 1.49 -5.75
CA GLY A 65 0.81 0.04 -5.61
C GLY A 65 -0.02 -0.50 -4.45
N ASP A 66 -1.01 0.23 -3.98
CA ASP A 66 -1.80 -0.17 -2.81
C ASP A 66 -3.26 0.27 -2.93
N ALA A 67 -4.07 -0.27 -2.02
CA ALA A 67 -5.44 0.16 -1.84
C ALA A 67 -5.77 0.17 -0.34
N PRO A 68 -6.27 1.28 0.22
CA PRO A 68 -6.78 1.32 1.58
C PRO A 68 -8.09 0.54 1.69
N VAL A 69 -8.30 -0.12 2.84
CA VAL A 69 -9.55 -0.77 3.22
C VAL A 69 -10.19 0.05 4.32
N ALA A 70 -11.43 0.50 4.11
CA ALA A 70 -12.16 1.30 5.07
C ALA A 70 -13.50 0.66 5.44
N VAL A 71 -13.87 0.76 6.71
CA VAL A 71 -15.18 0.35 7.24
C VAL A 71 -15.85 1.60 7.78
N LYS A 72 -17.05 1.91 7.27
CA LYS A 72 -17.81 3.13 7.65
C LYS A 72 -16.97 4.42 7.51
N GLY A 73 -16.10 4.48 6.50
CA GLY A 73 -15.22 5.63 6.22
C GLY A 73 -13.95 5.69 7.06
N ALA A 74 -13.76 4.81 8.05
CA ALA A 74 -12.53 4.73 8.83
C ALA A 74 -11.55 3.69 8.24
N PRO A 75 -10.26 4.01 8.06
CA PRO A 75 -9.27 3.05 7.59
C PRO A 75 -9.08 1.93 8.62
N VAL A 76 -9.14 0.68 8.18
CA VAL A 76 -8.91 -0.51 9.03
C VAL A 76 -7.69 -1.31 8.60
N ALA A 77 -7.34 -1.27 7.31
CA ALA A 77 -6.16 -1.93 6.77
C ALA A 77 -5.70 -1.26 5.47
N GLY A 78 -4.50 -1.60 5.02
CA GLY A 78 -3.96 -1.29 3.70
C GLY A 78 -3.48 -2.56 3.03
N ILE A 79 -3.79 -2.72 1.75
CA ILE A 79 -3.27 -3.80 0.91
C ILE A 79 -2.20 -3.20 0.00
N GLY A 80 -0.98 -3.72 0.05
CA GLY A 80 0.15 -3.22 -0.74
C GLY A 80 0.77 -4.30 -1.62
N LEU A 81 1.09 -3.94 -2.85
CA LEU A 81 1.69 -4.78 -3.88
C LEU A 81 2.93 -4.10 -4.46
N ALA A 82 3.87 -4.93 -4.88
CA ALA A 82 5.08 -4.51 -5.55
C ALA A 82 5.59 -5.64 -6.42
N GLY A 83 6.22 -5.30 -7.54
CA GLY A 83 6.89 -6.23 -8.43
C GLY A 83 6.30 -6.29 -9.84
N ALA A 84 5.16 -5.66 -10.10
CA ALA A 84 4.71 -5.41 -11.46
C ALA A 84 5.65 -4.42 -12.19
N PRO A 85 5.60 -4.34 -13.54
CA PRO A 85 6.39 -3.37 -14.30
C PRO A 85 6.16 -1.91 -13.91
N THR A 86 4.97 -1.58 -13.39
CA THR A 86 4.63 -0.23 -12.91
C THR A 86 3.83 -0.29 -11.61
N GLY A 87 3.93 0.77 -10.80
CA GLY A 87 3.14 0.91 -9.56
C GLY A 87 1.63 0.96 -9.81
N ASP A 88 1.19 1.53 -10.93
CA ASP A 88 -0.23 1.56 -11.30
C ASP A 88 -0.79 0.14 -11.53
N LEU A 89 0.03 -0.78 -12.06
CA LEU A 89 -0.36 -2.19 -12.19
C LEU A 89 -0.45 -2.86 -10.82
N ASP A 90 0.52 -2.62 -9.93
CA ASP A 90 0.45 -3.08 -8.54
C ASP A 90 -0.85 -2.60 -7.86
N GLU A 91 -1.22 -1.33 -8.06
CA GLU A 91 -2.40 -0.69 -7.46
C GLU A 91 -3.70 -1.28 -8.00
N ARG A 92 -3.78 -1.55 -9.30
CA ARG A 92 -4.92 -2.25 -9.91
C ARG A 92 -5.13 -3.64 -9.30
N PHE A 93 -4.06 -4.39 -9.04
CA PHE A 93 -4.14 -5.68 -8.38
C PHE A 93 -4.49 -5.56 -6.89
N ALA A 94 -4.00 -4.51 -6.20
CA ALA A 94 -4.39 -4.20 -4.82
C ALA A 94 -5.90 -3.92 -4.72
N ALA A 95 -6.43 -3.09 -5.63
CA ALA A 95 -7.84 -2.77 -5.72
C ALA A 95 -8.71 -4.00 -6.00
N ALA A 96 -8.23 -4.93 -6.84
CA ALA A 96 -8.91 -6.22 -7.05
C ALA A 96 -8.98 -7.05 -5.76
N GLY A 97 -7.93 -7.03 -4.94
CA GLY A 97 -7.92 -7.65 -3.62
C GLY A 97 -8.96 -7.05 -2.67
N VAL A 98 -9.07 -5.72 -2.64
CA VAL A 98 -10.11 -5.02 -1.84
C VAL A 98 -11.51 -5.36 -2.34
N ALA A 99 -11.73 -5.37 -3.66
CA ALA A 99 -13.03 -5.69 -4.25
C ALA A 99 -13.54 -7.09 -3.83
N ALA A 100 -12.64 -8.05 -3.65
CA ALA A 100 -12.98 -9.40 -3.21
C ALA A 100 -13.46 -9.49 -1.74
N LEU A 101 -13.26 -8.45 -0.93
CA LEU A 101 -13.73 -8.38 0.47
C LEU A 101 -15.23 -8.05 0.58
N SER A 102 -15.84 -7.53 -0.49
CA SER A 102 -17.26 -7.16 -0.51
C SER A 102 -18.12 -8.43 -0.60
N ARG A 103 -18.50 -8.96 0.55
CA ARG A 103 -19.54 -10.00 0.72
C ARG A 103 -20.59 -9.53 1.71
#